data_AF-A0A7V0WLB8-F1
#
_entry.id   AF-A0A7V0WLB8-F1
#
_cell.length_a   1.000
_cell.length_b   1.000
_cell.length_c   1.000
_cell.angle_alpha   90.00
_cell.angle_beta   90.00
_cell.angle_gamma   90.00
#
_symmetry.space_group_name_H-M   'P 1'
#
loop_
_entity.id
_entity.type
_entity.pdbx_description
1 polymer ?
#
loop_
_entity_poly.entity_id
_entity_poly.type
_entity_poly.pdbx_seq_one_letter_code
_entity_poly.pdbx_strand_id
1 'polypeptide(L)'
;MSEFSEIRQRAGLTMAEAALRTGYHERTIYRWENGETRPHRAVFDLIRSCIPEINAPDPSFTFIDLFAGIGGLRQGFEPTGGRCVFTCERDRYCQETYRDNYDCDHEIAGDIREVTDGNLDRIPAHDVLLAGFPCQPFSIAGVSKKNALNRPHGFACDAQGTLFFDVAEIIRHHRPKAFLLENVKNLVNHDKGRTFRVIRQILTEELGYHIDWKVINAKSWVPQHRERIFIAGFRKPSDFSFDDLTIPDPLTGPKLGAILHPENGSEKPEKPFTEGRQGKVSGKYTLSDHLWQYLQDYAEKHRRKGNGFGFGLFGPDDIARTLSARYYKDGSEILIKQEGSGPRRLTPRECARLMGFETPDSGRFHIPVSDTQAYKQFSRASIPLLVETIAKFMKSFIVETEKGMNTELTYLYRDASNYKFFCSVILSGDIRISELSNYLHEGDYFIPERVGLKSLVPVATNEDDHIWHELVSTKKTDEQANFLPVDAFKDMFVKQKSAGWIF
;
A
#
# COMPACT_ATOMS: atom_id res chain seq x y z
N MET A 1 -2.15 23.99 3.50
CA MET A 1 -0.90 24.67 3.13
C MET A 1 -0.62 24.31 1.69
N SER A 2 0.26 25.02 0.98
CA SER A 2 0.69 24.57 -0.35
C SER A 2 1.77 23.49 -0.22
N GLU A 3 2.00 22.73 -1.29
CA GLU A 3 3.10 21.77 -1.41
C GLU A 3 4.46 22.41 -1.10
N PHE A 4 4.69 23.63 -1.61
CA PHE A 4 5.90 24.38 -1.35
C PHE A 4 6.03 24.78 0.13
N SER A 5 4.93 25.20 0.76
CA SER A 5 4.88 25.54 2.17
C SER A 5 5.27 24.35 3.05
N GLU A 6 4.73 23.17 2.76
CA GLU A 6 5.03 21.94 3.50
C GLU A 6 6.50 21.52 3.37
N ILE A 7 7.03 21.51 2.13
CA ILE A 7 8.42 21.13 1.88
C ILE A 7 9.40 22.16 2.46
N ARG A 8 9.10 23.46 2.35
CA ARG A 8 9.90 24.53 2.96
C ARG A 8 9.92 24.43 4.48
N GLN A 9 8.77 24.19 5.10
CA GLN A 9 8.67 24.00 6.56
C GLN A 9 9.45 22.77 7.02
N ARG A 10 9.36 21.65 6.30
CA ARG A 10 10.18 20.45 6.55
C ARG A 10 11.67 20.73 6.40
N ALA A 11 12.05 21.60 5.47
CA ALA A 11 13.42 22.06 5.29
C ALA A 11 13.90 23.02 6.39
N GLY A 12 13.02 23.42 7.32
CA GLY A 12 13.35 24.39 8.35
C GLY A 12 13.67 25.79 7.82
N LEU A 13 13.34 26.08 6.55
CA LEU A 13 13.68 27.36 5.91
C LEU A 13 12.56 28.36 6.15
N THR A 14 12.89 29.63 6.41
CA THR A 14 11.96 30.76 6.31
C THR A 14 11.65 31.10 4.84
N MET A 15 10.65 31.95 4.59
CA MET A 15 10.34 32.39 3.22
C MET A 15 11.48 33.21 2.59
N ALA A 16 12.18 34.03 3.39
CA ALA A 16 13.34 34.80 2.96
C ALA A 16 14.53 33.88 2.62
N GLU A 17 14.79 32.85 3.43
CA GLU A 17 15.84 31.87 3.15
C GLU A 17 15.51 31.02 1.92
N ALA A 18 14.24 30.66 1.72
CA ALA A 18 13.81 29.99 0.51
C ALA A 18 13.96 30.87 -0.74
N ALA A 19 13.68 32.17 -0.65
CA ALA A 19 13.95 33.13 -1.73
C ALA A 19 15.44 33.18 -2.07
N LEU A 20 16.29 33.29 -1.03
CA LEU A 20 17.74 33.33 -1.19
C LEU A 20 18.28 32.05 -1.85
N ARG A 21 17.84 30.87 -1.39
CA ARG A 21 18.32 29.59 -1.93
C ARG A 21 17.89 29.36 -3.37
N THR A 22 16.63 29.66 -3.68
CA THR A 22 16.07 29.38 -5.02
C THR A 22 16.46 30.44 -6.05
N GLY A 23 16.94 31.61 -5.62
CA GLY A 23 17.23 32.74 -6.48
C GLY A 23 15.99 33.49 -6.97
N TYR A 24 14.80 33.14 -6.47
CA TYR A 24 13.55 33.82 -6.81
C TYR A 24 13.23 34.92 -5.80
N HIS A 25 12.58 35.99 -6.29
CA HIS A 25 12.11 37.08 -5.44
C HIS A 25 11.08 36.59 -4.40
N GLU A 26 11.09 37.15 -3.18
CA GLU A 26 10.17 36.74 -2.09
C GLU A 26 8.69 36.78 -2.48
N ARG A 27 8.29 37.75 -3.30
CA ARG A 27 6.93 37.81 -3.88
C ARG A 27 6.55 36.54 -4.65
N THR A 28 7.49 35.94 -5.37
CA THR A 28 7.28 34.67 -6.08
C THR A 28 7.16 33.52 -5.08
N ILE A 29 8.03 33.49 -4.06
CA ILE A 29 7.93 32.54 -2.94
C ILE A 29 6.58 32.63 -2.25
N TYR A 30 6.06 33.83 -2.01
CA TYR A 30 4.76 34.06 -1.39
C TYR A 30 3.60 33.49 -2.21
N ARG A 31 3.68 33.62 -3.54
CA ARG A 31 2.71 33.01 -4.45
C ARG A 31 2.77 31.48 -4.42
N TRP A 32 3.98 30.90 -4.29
CA TRP A 32 4.14 29.46 -4.12
C TRP A 32 3.61 28.99 -2.76
N GLU A 33 3.94 29.71 -1.69
CA GLU A 33 3.50 29.45 -0.31
C GLU A 33 1.97 29.40 -0.20
N ASN A 34 1.28 30.30 -0.91
CA ASN A 34 -0.18 30.35 -0.95
C ASN A 34 -0.82 29.43 -2.00
N GLY A 35 -0.01 28.74 -2.81
CA GLY A 35 -0.51 27.88 -3.89
C GLY A 35 -1.13 28.63 -5.07
N GLU A 36 -0.83 29.91 -5.24
CA GLU A 36 -1.28 30.71 -6.39
C GLU A 36 -0.56 30.29 -7.68
N THR A 37 0.70 29.87 -7.57
CA THR A 37 1.52 29.32 -8.66
C THR A 37 2.34 28.14 -8.13
N ARG A 38 2.80 27.25 -9.01
CA ARG A 38 3.63 26.09 -8.64
C ARG A 38 5.10 26.35 -9.03
N PRO A 39 6.07 26.09 -8.14
CA PRO A 39 7.49 26.11 -8.52
C PRO A 39 7.83 25.06 -9.58
N HIS A 40 8.91 25.29 -10.32
CA HIS A 40 9.49 24.24 -11.16
C HIS A 40 10.08 23.12 -10.29
N ARG A 41 10.13 21.89 -10.83
CA ARG A 41 10.66 20.72 -10.11
C ARG A 41 12.06 20.95 -9.51
N ALA A 42 12.96 21.58 -10.27
CA ALA A 42 14.31 21.89 -9.79
C ALA A 42 14.31 22.73 -8.49
N VAL A 43 13.28 23.56 -8.28
CA VAL A 43 13.09 24.31 -7.03
C VAL A 43 12.68 23.38 -5.89
N PHE A 44 11.76 22.43 -6.14
CA PHE A 44 11.39 21.43 -5.14
C PHE A 44 12.58 20.55 -4.76
N ASP A 45 13.34 20.07 -5.74
CA ASP A 45 14.53 19.25 -5.52
C ASP A 45 15.55 20.01 -4.65
N LEU A 46 15.76 21.30 -4.93
CA LEU A 46 16.66 22.17 -4.15
C LEU A 46 16.18 22.42 -2.72
N ILE A 47 14.88 22.63 -2.49
CA ILE A 47 14.37 22.80 -1.13
C ILE A 47 14.39 21.47 -0.38
N ARG A 48 14.08 20.35 -1.04
CA ARG A 48 14.16 19.00 -0.45
C ARG A 48 15.59 18.66 -0.03
N SER A 49 16.61 19.05 -0.81
CA SER A 49 18.00 18.85 -0.43
C SER A 49 18.43 19.67 0.80
N CYS A 50 17.59 20.61 1.26
CA CYS A 50 17.82 21.37 2.49
C CYS A 50 17.11 20.75 3.70
N ILE A 51 16.30 19.71 3.52
CA ILE A 51 15.69 18.98 4.63
C ILE A 51 16.82 18.32 5.41
N PRO A 52 17.02 18.68 6.70
CA PRO A 52 18.04 18.01 7.50
C PRO A 52 17.74 16.52 7.50
N GLU A 53 18.78 15.69 7.32
CA GLU A 53 18.69 14.23 7.43
C GLU A 53 18.24 13.87 8.86
N ILE A 54 16.93 13.89 9.08
CA ILE A 54 16.34 13.09 10.14
C ILE A 54 16.59 11.68 9.66
N ASN A 55 17.49 10.95 10.31
CA ASN A 55 17.74 9.53 10.06
C ASN A 55 16.38 8.82 10.01
N ALA A 56 15.84 8.63 8.81
CA ALA A 56 14.72 7.73 8.62
C ALA A 56 15.21 6.39 9.16
N PRO A 57 14.40 5.68 9.98
CA PRO A 57 14.83 4.39 10.48
C PRO A 57 15.25 3.51 9.31
N ASP A 58 16.38 2.81 9.46
CA ASP A 58 16.90 1.94 8.42
C ASP A 58 15.78 1.02 7.91
N PRO A 59 15.65 0.87 6.58
CA PRO A 59 14.57 0.06 6.02
C PRO A 59 14.72 -1.39 6.47
N SER A 60 13.62 -2.00 6.90
CA SER A 60 13.58 -3.41 7.30
C SER A 60 13.90 -4.34 6.12
N PHE A 61 13.60 -3.91 4.90
CA PHE A 61 13.92 -4.62 3.66
C PHE A 61 13.91 -3.66 2.47
N THR A 62 14.49 -4.10 1.36
CA THR A 62 14.51 -3.36 0.09
C THR A 62 13.61 -4.02 -0.95
N PHE A 63 13.03 -3.24 -1.85
CA PHE A 63 12.20 -3.79 -2.93
C PHE A 63 12.35 -3.04 -4.24
N ILE A 64 11.95 -3.69 -5.34
CA ILE A 64 11.82 -3.06 -6.66
C ILE A 64 10.36 -3.05 -7.11
N ASP A 65 9.99 -2.08 -7.93
CA ASP A 65 8.62 -1.87 -8.42
C ASP A 65 8.58 -1.90 -9.96
N LEU A 66 8.18 -3.04 -10.53
CA LEU A 66 8.10 -3.27 -11.97
C LEU A 66 6.68 -3.06 -12.50
N PHE A 67 6.56 -2.40 -13.66
CA PHE A 67 5.27 -1.95 -14.20
C PHE A 67 4.53 -1.08 -13.18
N ALA A 68 5.28 -0.18 -12.54
CA ALA A 68 4.89 0.52 -11.32
C ALA A 68 3.62 1.36 -11.48
N GLY A 69 3.29 1.80 -12.68
CA GLY A 69 2.20 2.73 -12.95
C GLY A 69 2.38 3.99 -12.12
N ILE A 70 1.43 4.24 -11.23
CA ILE A 70 1.44 5.36 -10.29
C ILE A 70 1.79 4.94 -8.86
N GLY A 71 2.47 3.81 -8.67
CA GLY A 71 3.00 3.38 -7.36
C GLY A 71 2.01 2.66 -6.46
N GLY A 72 0.98 2.03 -7.03
CA GLY A 72 -0.05 1.33 -6.23
C GLY A 72 0.51 0.16 -5.41
N LEU A 73 1.53 -0.52 -5.91
CA LEU A 73 2.23 -1.57 -5.15
C LEU A 73 3.21 -0.95 -4.14
N ARG A 74 4.04 0.00 -4.57
CA ARG A 74 4.98 0.75 -3.71
C ARG A 74 4.30 1.33 -2.47
N GLN A 75 3.18 2.03 -2.62
CA GLN A 75 2.47 2.68 -1.51
C GLN A 75 1.96 1.66 -0.47
N GLY A 76 1.77 0.40 -0.85
CA GLY A 76 1.47 -0.66 0.12
C GLY A 76 2.70 -1.16 0.87
N PHE A 77 3.88 -1.18 0.24
CA PHE A 77 5.10 -1.74 0.85
C PHE A 77 5.91 -0.73 1.67
N GLU A 78 5.96 0.55 1.28
CA GLU A 78 6.73 1.57 2.02
C GLU A 78 6.32 1.70 3.49
N PRO A 79 5.02 1.79 3.85
CA PRO A 79 4.59 1.91 5.26
C PRO A 79 4.98 0.70 6.12
N THR A 80 5.35 -0.43 5.50
CA THR A 80 5.75 -1.65 6.20
C THR A 80 7.25 -1.71 6.52
N GLY A 81 7.99 -0.63 6.23
CA GLY A 81 9.44 -0.55 6.42
C GLY A 81 10.25 -0.96 5.19
N GLY A 82 9.60 -1.04 4.01
CA GLY A 82 10.27 -1.31 2.75
C GLY A 82 10.85 -0.05 2.13
N ARG A 83 12.06 -0.12 1.55
CA ARG A 83 12.61 0.95 0.69
C ARG A 83 12.62 0.52 -0.78
N CYS A 84 12.02 1.35 -1.64
CA CYS A 84 12.06 1.15 -3.08
C CYS A 84 13.44 1.53 -3.62
N VAL A 85 14.17 0.58 -4.22
CA VAL A 85 15.54 0.81 -4.75
C VAL A 85 15.61 0.80 -6.27
N PHE A 86 14.53 0.44 -6.96
CA PHE A 86 14.41 0.50 -8.41
C PHE A 86 12.95 0.53 -8.84
N THR A 87 12.65 1.34 -9.85
CA THR A 87 11.31 1.50 -10.42
C THR A 87 11.39 1.38 -11.94
N CYS A 88 10.49 0.60 -12.54
CA CYS A 88 10.32 0.54 -14.00
C CYS A 88 8.87 0.81 -14.41
N GLU A 89 8.68 1.85 -15.22
CA GLU A 89 7.39 2.25 -15.78
C GLU A 89 7.60 2.90 -17.15
N ARG A 90 6.90 2.41 -18.18
CA ARG A 90 7.08 2.87 -19.56
C ARG A 90 6.26 4.13 -19.88
N ASP A 91 5.07 4.29 -19.31
CA ASP A 91 4.17 5.40 -19.61
C ASP A 91 4.68 6.68 -18.96
N ARG A 92 5.10 7.65 -19.79
CA ARG A 92 5.64 8.93 -19.34
C ARG A 92 4.71 9.71 -18.40
N TYR A 93 3.39 9.59 -18.56
CA TYR A 93 2.43 10.29 -17.71
C TYR A 93 2.32 9.59 -16.35
N CYS A 94 2.40 8.25 -16.32
CA CYS A 94 2.52 7.50 -15.07
C CYS A 94 3.81 7.92 -14.34
N GLN A 95 4.94 7.99 -15.03
CA GLN A 95 6.20 8.45 -14.43
C GLN A 95 6.10 9.88 -13.86
N GLU A 96 5.38 10.79 -14.53
CA GLU A 96 5.15 12.15 -14.03
C GLU A 96 4.36 12.13 -12.71
N THR A 97 3.20 11.46 -12.68
CA THR A 97 2.42 11.29 -11.45
C THR A 97 3.21 10.60 -10.35
N TYR A 98 4.01 9.59 -10.69
CA TYR A 98 4.82 8.85 -9.72
C TYR A 98 5.86 9.75 -9.04
N ARG A 99 6.64 10.52 -9.82
CA ARG A 99 7.67 11.43 -9.27
C ARG A 99 7.10 12.55 -8.39
N ASP A 100 5.87 12.96 -8.66
CA ASP A 100 5.18 13.98 -7.85
C ASP A 100 4.71 13.44 -6.49
N ASN A 101 4.57 12.11 -6.35
CA ASN A 101 4.03 11.49 -5.14
C ASN A 101 5.06 10.72 -4.30
N TYR A 102 6.15 10.25 -4.91
CA TYR A 102 7.17 9.47 -4.21
C TYR A 102 8.54 10.12 -4.30
N ASP A 103 9.23 10.18 -3.17
CA ASP A 103 10.64 10.57 -3.17
C ASP A 103 11.46 9.42 -3.76
N CYS A 104 12.14 9.70 -4.87
CA CYS A 104 12.88 8.69 -5.62
C CYS A 104 14.35 9.06 -5.56
N ASP A 105 15.13 8.24 -4.84
CA ASP A 105 16.59 8.27 -4.82
C ASP A 105 17.23 7.65 -6.08
N HIS A 106 16.40 7.19 -7.02
CA HIS A 106 16.79 6.52 -8.26
C HIS A 106 15.97 6.98 -9.47
N GLU A 107 16.52 6.77 -10.67
CA GLU A 107 15.82 7.04 -11.93
C GLU A 107 14.72 5.99 -12.19
N ILE A 108 13.57 6.43 -12.73
CA ILE A 108 12.52 5.53 -13.19
C ILE A 108 12.91 4.99 -14.58
N ALA A 109 13.22 3.70 -14.66
CA ALA A 109 13.50 3.03 -15.92
C ALA A 109 12.27 2.97 -16.82
N GLY A 110 12.47 3.12 -18.13
CA GLY A 110 11.41 3.13 -19.14
C GLY A 110 10.90 1.74 -19.51
N ASP A 111 11.25 1.25 -20.70
CA ASP A 111 10.82 -0.07 -21.16
C ASP A 111 11.63 -1.18 -20.46
N ILE A 112 10.95 -2.11 -19.80
CA ILE A 112 11.60 -3.21 -19.07
C ILE A 112 12.53 -4.05 -19.97
N ARG A 113 12.23 -4.12 -21.27
CA ARG A 113 13.03 -4.89 -22.24
C ARG A 113 14.41 -4.30 -22.44
N GLU A 114 14.57 -2.99 -22.28
CA GLU A 114 15.89 -2.34 -22.33
C GLU A 114 16.73 -2.70 -21.09
N VAL A 115 16.07 -3.07 -19.99
CA VAL A 115 16.72 -3.53 -18.76
C VAL A 115 17.11 -5.00 -18.88
N THR A 116 16.22 -5.85 -19.41
CA THR A 116 16.48 -7.30 -19.54
C THR A 116 17.40 -7.65 -20.72
N ASP A 117 17.49 -6.80 -21.75
CA ASP A 117 18.43 -6.94 -22.88
C ASP A 117 19.86 -6.52 -22.49
N GLY A 118 20.50 -7.33 -21.65
CA GLY A 118 21.91 -7.20 -21.29
C GLY A 118 22.24 -6.18 -20.20
N ASN A 119 21.23 -5.56 -19.56
CA ASN A 119 21.42 -4.49 -18.56
C ASN A 119 20.84 -4.84 -17.18
N LEU A 120 20.73 -6.13 -16.84
CA LEU A 120 20.14 -6.60 -15.58
C LEU A 120 20.86 -6.09 -14.34
N ASP A 121 22.16 -5.78 -14.45
CA ASP A 121 22.98 -5.23 -13.37
C ASP A 121 22.63 -3.77 -13.02
N ARG A 122 21.80 -3.09 -13.83
CA ARG A 122 21.23 -1.78 -13.48
C ARG A 122 20.20 -1.87 -12.36
N ILE A 123 19.62 -3.05 -12.14
CA ILE A 123 18.69 -3.29 -11.04
C ILE A 123 19.55 -3.61 -9.80
N PRO A 124 19.48 -2.83 -8.72
CA PRO A 124 20.21 -3.14 -7.48
C PRO A 124 19.73 -4.44 -6.85
N ALA A 125 20.58 -5.05 -6.03
CA ALA A 125 20.18 -6.15 -5.17
C ALA A 125 19.00 -5.72 -4.26
N HIS A 126 18.03 -6.61 -4.10
CA HIS A 126 16.79 -6.31 -3.38
C HIS A 126 16.22 -7.56 -2.71
N ASP A 127 15.47 -7.35 -1.62
CA ASP A 127 14.81 -8.44 -0.90
C ASP A 127 13.50 -8.88 -1.56
N VAL A 128 12.74 -7.92 -2.10
CA VAL A 128 11.39 -8.17 -2.63
C VAL A 128 11.23 -7.61 -4.04
N LEU A 129 10.65 -8.40 -4.94
CA LEU A 129 10.25 -7.93 -6.27
C LEU A 129 8.73 -7.73 -6.34
N LEU A 130 8.29 -6.54 -6.75
CA LEU A 130 6.88 -6.23 -6.99
C LEU A 130 6.64 -6.11 -8.50
N ALA A 131 5.56 -6.71 -9.03
CA ALA A 131 5.21 -6.55 -10.44
C ALA A 131 3.71 -6.63 -10.73
N GLY A 132 3.16 -5.57 -11.34
CA GLY A 132 1.79 -5.53 -11.90
C GLY A 132 1.77 -5.77 -13.41
N PHE A 133 2.26 -6.93 -13.87
CA PHE A 133 2.48 -7.18 -15.30
C PHE A 133 1.16 -7.35 -16.10
N PRO A 134 1.08 -6.92 -17.36
CA PRO A 134 -0.14 -7.04 -18.16
C PRO A 134 -0.47 -8.50 -18.52
N CYS A 135 -1.77 -8.84 -18.52
CA CYS A 135 -2.25 -10.17 -18.94
C CYS A 135 -2.10 -10.36 -20.45
N GLN A 136 -1.15 -11.20 -20.88
CA GLN A 136 -0.90 -11.55 -22.28
C GLN A 136 -1.00 -13.08 -22.48
N PRO A 137 -1.60 -13.58 -23.58
CA PRO A 137 -1.51 -15.00 -23.91
C PRO A 137 -0.07 -15.41 -24.27
N PHE A 138 0.34 -16.60 -23.85
CA PHE A 138 1.59 -17.21 -24.34
C PHE A 138 1.37 -17.80 -25.73
N SER A 139 2.24 -17.49 -26.69
CA SER A 139 2.08 -17.94 -28.08
C SER A 139 2.47 -19.42 -28.26
N ILE A 140 1.73 -20.14 -29.10
CA ILE A 140 1.95 -21.58 -29.41
C ILE A 140 3.09 -21.79 -30.44
N ALA A 141 3.48 -20.75 -31.18
CA ALA A 141 4.37 -20.89 -32.34
C ALA A 141 5.81 -21.32 -31.98
N GLY A 142 6.28 -21.03 -30.77
CA GLY A 142 7.57 -21.52 -30.26
C GLY A 142 7.55 -23.02 -29.92
N VAL A 143 6.48 -23.46 -29.26
CA VAL A 143 6.27 -24.83 -28.76
C VAL A 143 5.96 -25.81 -29.90
N SER A 144 5.05 -25.44 -30.82
CA SER A 144 4.56 -26.38 -31.85
C SER A 144 5.56 -26.68 -32.97
N LYS A 145 6.52 -25.79 -33.25
CA LYS A 145 7.51 -25.97 -34.33
C LYS A 145 8.68 -26.85 -33.89
N LYS A 146 8.93 -26.97 -32.57
CA LYS A 146 10.08 -27.70 -31.99
C LYS A 146 9.70 -29.05 -31.39
N ASN A 147 8.42 -29.28 -31.07
CA ASN A 147 7.88 -30.64 -30.85
C ASN A 147 8.07 -31.55 -32.07
N ALA A 148 8.12 -30.97 -33.27
CA ALA A 148 8.48 -31.69 -34.50
C ALA A 148 9.98 -32.00 -34.63
N LEU A 149 10.85 -31.48 -33.75
CA LEU A 149 12.32 -31.50 -33.87
C LEU A 149 13.07 -32.13 -32.67
N ASN A 150 12.39 -32.73 -31.68
CA ASN A 150 13.01 -33.44 -30.53
C ASN A 150 14.17 -32.70 -29.83
N ARG A 151 14.03 -31.39 -29.57
CA ARG A 151 15.02 -30.62 -28.77
C ARG A 151 14.57 -30.47 -27.31
N PRO A 152 15.50 -30.49 -26.33
CA PRO A 152 15.16 -30.33 -24.92
C PRO A 152 14.47 -28.99 -24.65
N HIS A 153 13.45 -29.05 -23.79
CA HIS A 153 12.57 -27.95 -23.41
C HIS A 153 13.18 -27.16 -22.24
N GLY A 154 13.13 -25.83 -22.28
CA GLY A 154 13.60 -24.96 -21.21
C GLY A 154 13.34 -23.48 -21.52
N PHE A 155 13.49 -22.64 -20.49
CA PHE A 155 13.33 -21.17 -20.39
C PHE A 155 13.40 -20.35 -21.70
N ALA A 156 14.31 -20.67 -22.62
CA ALA A 156 14.54 -19.93 -23.87
C ALA A 156 13.64 -20.32 -25.06
N CYS A 157 12.92 -21.45 -25.01
CA CYS A 157 12.33 -22.05 -26.22
C CYS A 157 10.82 -21.87 -26.43
N ASP A 158 10.03 -21.65 -25.37
CA ASP A 158 8.59 -21.91 -25.45
C ASP A 158 7.67 -20.69 -25.56
N ALA A 159 8.12 -19.45 -25.27
CA ALA A 159 7.24 -18.28 -25.35
C ALA A 159 7.96 -16.91 -25.40
N GLN A 160 8.84 -16.70 -26.39
CA GLN A 160 9.39 -15.36 -26.65
C GLN A 160 8.25 -14.34 -26.89
N GLY A 161 8.25 -13.22 -26.13
CA GLY A 161 7.47 -12.02 -26.44
C GLY A 161 6.45 -11.51 -25.41
N THR A 162 6.32 -12.10 -24.22
CA THR A 162 5.44 -11.55 -23.15
C THR A 162 6.24 -10.95 -22.00
N LEU A 163 5.68 -9.91 -21.37
CA LEU A 163 6.31 -9.14 -20.30
C LEU A 163 6.48 -9.92 -18.98
N PHE A 164 5.81 -11.07 -18.85
CA PHE A 164 6.04 -11.98 -17.72
C PHE A 164 7.45 -12.59 -17.76
N PHE A 165 8.02 -12.84 -18.95
CA PHE A 165 9.37 -13.40 -19.04
C PHE A 165 10.43 -12.41 -18.62
N ASP A 166 10.22 -11.11 -18.87
CA ASP A 166 11.10 -10.08 -18.34
C ASP A 166 11.12 -10.09 -16.82
N VAL A 167 9.96 -10.29 -16.17
CA VAL A 167 9.87 -10.48 -14.71
C VAL A 167 10.60 -11.75 -14.28
N ALA A 168 10.35 -12.88 -14.94
CA ALA A 168 10.97 -14.16 -14.61
C ALA A 168 12.50 -14.10 -14.75
N GLU A 169 13.00 -13.39 -15.75
CA GLU A 169 14.42 -13.16 -16.00
C GLU A 169 15.08 -12.36 -14.87
N ILE A 170 14.40 -11.29 -14.40
CA ILE A 170 14.87 -10.49 -13.26
C ILE A 170 14.87 -11.34 -11.98
N ILE A 171 13.81 -12.13 -11.73
CA ILE A 171 13.78 -13.07 -10.59
C ILE A 171 14.92 -14.09 -10.68
N ARG A 172 15.20 -14.60 -11.89
CA ARG A 172 16.27 -15.58 -12.14
C ARG A 172 17.65 -15.02 -11.82
N HIS A 173 17.92 -13.78 -12.26
CA HIS A 173 19.21 -13.11 -12.05
C HIS A 173 19.42 -12.69 -10.59
N HIS A 174 18.44 -11.97 -10.02
CA HIS A 174 18.59 -11.34 -8.69
C HIS A 174 18.23 -12.25 -7.52
N ARG A 175 17.43 -13.30 -7.76
CA ARG A 175 17.01 -14.27 -6.73
C ARG A 175 16.47 -13.58 -5.46
N PRO A 176 15.48 -12.66 -5.55
CA PRO A 176 14.95 -11.96 -4.37
C PRO A 176 14.42 -12.95 -3.33
N LYS A 177 14.41 -12.56 -2.04
CA LYS A 177 13.88 -13.40 -0.96
C LYS A 177 12.40 -13.72 -1.17
N ALA A 178 11.64 -12.73 -1.65
CA ALA A 178 10.24 -12.88 -1.99
C ALA A 178 9.84 -12.08 -3.24
N PHE A 179 8.66 -12.35 -3.78
CA PHE A 179 8.02 -11.49 -4.76
C PHE A 179 6.51 -11.41 -4.52
N LEU A 180 5.90 -10.32 -4.99
CA LEU A 180 4.45 -10.19 -5.12
C LEU A 180 4.10 -9.79 -6.55
N LEU A 181 3.34 -10.66 -7.23
CA LEU A 181 2.83 -10.40 -8.57
C LEU A 181 1.33 -10.12 -8.49
N GLU A 182 0.87 -9.08 -9.20
CA GLU A 182 -0.55 -8.74 -9.32
C GLU A 182 -1.04 -8.93 -10.76
N ASN A 183 -2.26 -9.44 -10.91
CA ASN A 183 -2.91 -9.50 -12.22
C ASN A 183 -4.45 -9.49 -12.14
N VAL A 184 -5.10 -9.45 -13.31
CA VAL A 184 -6.56 -9.54 -13.42
C VAL A 184 -7.09 -10.88 -12.90
N LYS A 185 -8.26 -10.86 -12.25
CA LYS A 185 -8.91 -12.07 -11.70
C LYS A 185 -9.05 -13.22 -12.71
N ASN A 186 -9.25 -12.88 -13.98
CA ASN A 186 -9.48 -13.85 -15.05
C ASN A 186 -8.21 -14.59 -15.47
N LEU A 187 -7.03 -14.23 -14.97
CA LEU A 187 -5.77 -14.92 -15.28
C LEU A 187 -5.88 -16.43 -15.02
N VAL A 188 -6.54 -16.83 -13.92
CA VAL A 188 -6.76 -18.23 -13.53
C VAL A 188 -7.44 -19.05 -14.63
N ASN A 189 -8.37 -18.42 -15.37
CA ASN A 189 -9.17 -19.07 -16.42
C ASN A 189 -8.71 -18.67 -17.83
N HIS A 190 -7.71 -17.80 -17.96
CA HIS A 190 -7.25 -17.27 -19.23
C HIS A 190 -6.64 -18.37 -20.11
N ASP A 191 -6.95 -18.35 -21.41
CA ASP A 191 -6.58 -19.40 -22.36
C ASP A 191 -6.88 -20.82 -21.81
N LYS A 192 -8.10 -21.01 -21.29
CA LYS A 192 -8.56 -22.26 -20.66
C LYS A 192 -7.65 -22.72 -19.50
N GLY A 193 -7.12 -21.76 -18.74
CA GLY A 193 -6.21 -21.98 -17.62
C GLY A 193 -4.76 -22.27 -18.00
N ARG A 194 -4.41 -22.27 -19.30
CA ARG A 194 -3.03 -22.51 -19.75
C ARG A 194 -2.08 -21.43 -19.26
N THR A 195 -2.48 -20.16 -19.37
CA THR A 195 -1.60 -19.03 -19.02
C THR A 195 -1.16 -19.10 -17.56
N PHE A 196 -2.11 -19.25 -16.64
CA PHE A 196 -1.76 -19.34 -15.22
C PHE A 196 -0.96 -20.61 -14.88
N ARG A 197 -1.24 -21.74 -15.53
CA ARG A 197 -0.46 -22.97 -15.36
C ARG A 197 1.01 -22.78 -15.74
N VAL A 198 1.29 -22.14 -16.88
CA VAL A 198 2.65 -21.84 -17.36
C VAL A 198 3.37 -20.91 -16.39
N ILE A 199 2.70 -19.85 -15.91
CA ILE A 199 3.25 -18.94 -14.90
C ILE A 199 3.66 -19.72 -13.65
N ARG A 200 2.78 -20.56 -13.11
CA ARG A 200 3.07 -21.37 -11.93
C ARG A 200 4.27 -22.28 -12.15
N GLN A 201 4.28 -23.01 -13.27
CA GLN A 201 5.37 -23.92 -13.62
C GLN A 201 6.72 -23.21 -13.66
N ILE A 202 6.80 -22.04 -14.31
CA ILE A 202 8.05 -21.25 -14.36
C ILE A 202 8.47 -20.82 -12.95
N LEU A 203 7.55 -20.28 -12.16
CA LEU A 203 7.85 -19.80 -10.80
C LEU A 203 8.32 -20.95 -9.88
N THR A 204 7.68 -22.12 -9.95
CA THR A 204 7.95 -23.24 -9.03
C THR A 204 9.03 -24.20 -9.53
N GLU A 205 8.90 -24.71 -10.76
CA GLU A 205 9.77 -25.78 -11.28
C GLU A 205 11.07 -25.23 -11.84
N GLU A 206 11.03 -24.06 -12.50
CA GLU A 206 12.23 -23.48 -13.13
C GLU A 206 12.96 -22.52 -12.21
N LEU A 207 12.23 -21.63 -11.53
CA LEU A 207 12.82 -20.65 -10.62
C LEU A 207 12.92 -21.18 -9.17
N GLY A 208 12.27 -22.28 -8.82
CA GLY A 208 12.39 -22.90 -7.50
C GLY A 208 11.80 -22.07 -6.35
N TYR A 209 10.75 -21.28 -6.60
CA TYR A 209 10.05 -20.53 -5.56
C TYR A 209 8.83 -21.31 -5.03
N HIS A 210 8.58 -21.18 -3.73
CA HIS A 210 7.34 -21.64 -3.10
C HIS A 210 6.30 -20.54 -3.26
N ILE A 211 5.18 -20.83 -3.92
CA ILE A 211 4.16 -19.83 -4.22
C ILE A 211 2.83 -20.17 -3.57
N ASP A 212 2.10 -19.13 -3.18
CA ASP A 212 0.67 -19.19 -2.91
C ASP A 212 -0.04 -18.02 -3.60
N TRP A 213 -1.35 -18.16 -3.86
CA TRP A 213 -2.10 -17.14 -4.60
C TRP A 213 -3.57 -17.09 -4.19
N LYS A 214 -4.16 -15.90 -4.29
CA LYS A 214 -5.59 -15.69 -4.02
C LYS A 214 -6.18 -14.59 -4.88
N VAL A 215 -7.44 -14.77 -5.28
CA VAL A 215 -8.24 -13.70 -5.86
C VAL A 215 -8.91 -12.93 -4.73
N ILE A 216 -8.56 -11.65 -4.58
CA ILE A 216 -9.06 -10.80 -3.49
C ILE A 216 -9.87 -9.65 -4.07
N ASN A 217 -11.02 -9.37 -3.46
CA ASN A 217 -11.87 -8.23 -3.82
C ASN A 217 -11.56 -7.04 -2.91
N ALA A 218 -11.24 -5.89 -3.50
CA ALA A 218 -10.89 -4.69 -2.76
C ALA A 218 -12.05 -4.02 -1.99
N LYS A 219 -13.29 -4.51 -2.12
CA LYS A 219 -14.48 -3.92 -1.48
C LYS A 219 -14.40 -3.80 0.06
N SER A 220 -13.52 -4.58 0.69
CA SER A 220 -13.27 -4.49 2.14
C SER A 220 -12.45 -3.25 2.54
N TRP A 221 -11.71 -2.63 1.60
CA TRP A 221 -10.85 -1.47 1.86
C TRP A 221 -11.33 -0.20 1.15
N VAL A 222 -12.03 -0.33 0.02
CA VAL A 222 -12.53 0.79 -0.78
C VAL A 222 -13.96 0.52 -1.26
N PRO A 223 -14.79 1.55 -1.55
CA PRO A 223 -16.18 1.36 -1.96
C PRO A 223 -16.30 0.94 -3.44
N GLN A 224 -15.58 -0.10 -3.84
CA GLN A 224 -15.49 -0.57 -5.22
C GLN A 224 -15.37 -2.10 -5.27
N HIS A 225 -16.16 -2.74 -6.13
CA HIS A 225 -15.86 -4.10 -6.58
C HIS A 225 -14.63 -4.08 -7.48
N ARG A 226 -13.51 -4.62 -7.01
CA ARG A 226 -12.28 -4.76 -7.81
C ARG A 226 -11.54 -6.01 -7.38
N GLU A 227 -11.65 -7.05 -8.19
CA GLU A 227 -11.00 -8.33 -7.93
C GLU A 227 -9.70 -8.44 -8.72
N ARG A 228 -8.63 -8.84 -8.04
CA ARG A 228 -7.31 -9.12 -8.60
C ARG A 228 -6.76 -10.41 -8.02
N ILE A 229 -5.98 -11.13 -8.82
CA ILE A 229 -5.16 -12.23 -8.33
C ILE A 229 -3.85 -11.65 -7.82
N PHE A 230 -3.45 -12.08 -6.64
CA PHE A 230 -2.13 -11.86 -6.07
C PHE A 230 -1.41 -13.19 -5.98
N ILE A 231 -0.13 -13.21 -6.38
CA ILE A 231 0.74 -14.38 -6.33
C ILE A 231 1.95 -13.98 -5.49
N ALA A 232 2.07 -14.53 -4.30
CA ALA A 232 3.23 -14.36 -3.44
C ALA A 232 4.17 -15.55 -3.66
N GLY A 233 5.47 -15.28 -3.75
CA GLY A 233 6.47 -16.33 -3.87
C GLY A 233 7.65 -16.09 -2.94
N PHE A 234 8.17 -17.17 -2.36
CA PHE A 234 9.27 -17.17 -1.41
C PHE A 234 10.39 -18.10 -1.88
N ARG A 235 11.64 -17.63 -1.79
CA ARG A 235 12.81 -18.38 -2.25
C ARG A 235 13.12 -19.58 -1.36
N LYS A 236 12.88 -19.43 -0.05
CA LYS A 236 12.98 -20.52 0.93
C LYS A 236 11.59 -21.12 1.15
N PRO A 237 11.48 -22.39 1.59
CA PRO A 237 10.23 -22.95 2.07
C PRO A 237 9.57 -22.03 3.10
N SER A 238 8.27 -21.83 2.95
CA SER A 238 7.47 -20.91 3.76
C SER A 238 6.10 -21.52 3.97
N ASP A 239 5.56 -21.38 5.18
CA ASP A 239 4.18 -21.76 5.51
C ASP A 239 3.18 -20.64 5.17
N PHE A 240 3.60 -19.63 4.41
CA PHE A 240 2.73 -18.54 3.95
C PHE A 240 1.54 -19.09 3.19
N SER A 241 0.34 -18.68 3.63
CA SER A 241 -0.92 -18.93 2.94
C SER A 241 -1.78 -17.67 2.97
N PHE A 242 -2.32 -17.27 1.82
CA PHE A 242 -3.32 -16.21 1.72
C PHE A 242 -4.65 -16.58 2.41
N ASP A 243 -4.84 -17.83 2.81
CA ASP A 243 -5.97 -18.22 3.65
C ASP A 243 -5.82 -17.75 5.10
N ASP A 244 -4.59 -17.51 5.57
CA ASP A 244 -4.31 -16.95 6.88
C ASP A 244 -4.33 -15.41 6.89
N LEU A 245 -4.47 -14.78 5.72
CA LEU A 245 -4.55 -13.33 5.59
C LEU A 245 -5.88 -12.82 6.20
N THR A 246 -5.77 -11.94 7.21
CA THR A 246 -6.95 -11.29 7.79
C THR A 246 -7.50 -10.23 6.85
N ILE A 247 -8.67 -10.50 6.27
CA ILE A 247 -9.40 -9.58 5.39
C ILE A 247 -10.49 -8.88 6.21
N PRO A 248 -10.57 -7.53 6.22
CA PRO A 248 -11.65 -6.82 6.89
C PRO A 248 -13.03 -7.24 6.36
N ASP A 249 -14.04 -7.25 7.23
CA ASP A 249 -15.39 -7.63 6.85
C ASP A 249 -15.92 -6.71 5.72
N PRO A 250 -16.24 -7.25 4.53
CA PRO A 250 -16.75 -6.44 3.43
C PRO A 250 -18.10 -5.76 3.71
N LEU A 251 -18.84 -6.19 4.74
CA LEU A 251 -20.09 -5.55 5.17
C LEU A 251 -19.84 -4.24 5.92
N THR A 252 -18.71 -4.13 6.62
CA THR A 252 -18.30 -2.93 7.36
C THR A 252 -17.35 -2.04 6.55
N GLY A 253 -17.03 -2.45 5.32
CA GLY A 253 -16.22 -1.67 4.39
C GLY A 253 -16.85 -0.32 4.00
N PRO A 254 -16.05 0.63 3.50
CA PRO A 254 -16.51 1.97 3.18
C PRO A 254 -17.56 1.97 2.05
N LYS A 255 -18.39 3.01 2.04
CA LYS A 255 -19.36 3.31 0.97
C LYS A 255 -18.90 4.53 0.16
N LEU A 256 -19.52 4.76 -1.00
CA LEU A 256 -19.13 5.85 -1.89
C LEU A 256 -19.15 7.22 -1.22
N GLY A 257 -20.05 7.46 -0.27
CA GLY A 257 -20.11 8.71 0.51
C GLY A 257 -18.79 9.05 1.21
N ALA A 258 -17.95 8.06 1.54
CA ALA A 258 -16.64 8.28 2.15
C ALA A 258 -15.58 8.84 1.18
N ILE A 259 -15.79 8.71 -0.14
CA ILE A 259 -14.82 9.16 -1.16
C ILE A 259 -15.30 10.36 -1.97
N LEU A 260 -16.62 10.64 -1.98
CA LEU A 260 -17.19 11.76 -2.71
C LEU A 260 -16.83 13.11 -2.07
N HIS A 261 -16.75 14.15 -2.88
CA HIS A 261 -16.65 15.51 -2.35
C HIS A 261 -17.90 15.83 -1.49
N PRO A 262 -17.73 16.40 -0.28
CA PRO A 262 -18.85 16.63 0.65
C PRO A 262 -19.72 17.83 0.25
N GLU A 263 -19.22 18.76 -0.56
CA GLU A 263 -19.93 19.93 -1.11
C GLU A 263 -20.61 20.84 -0.06
N ASN A 264 -20.13 20.81 1.20
CA ASN A 264 -20.69 21.56 2.33
C ASN A 264 -19.71 22.57 2.95
N GLY A 265 -18.53 22.77 2.33
CA GLY A 265 -17.48 23.66 2.80
C GLY A 265 -16.50 23.05 3.82
N SER A 266 -16.65 21.78 4.19
CA SER A 266 -15.66 21.07 5.03
C SER A 266 -14.36 20.80 4.30
N GLU A 267 -14.41 20.66 2.97
CA GLU A 267 -13.25 20.47 2.11
C GLU A 267 -12.88 21.78 1.41
N LYS A 268 -11.58 22.11 1.39
CA LYS A 268 -11.08 23.27 0.63
C LYS A 268 -11.30 23.04 -0.88
N PRO A 269 -11.81 24.04 -1.61
CA PRO A 269 -11.99 23.92 -3.05
C PRO A 269 -10.66 23.69 -3.77
N GLU A 270 -10.66 22.77 -4.73
CA GLU A 270 -9.50 22.35 -5.50
C GLU A 270 -9.83 22.44 -6.98
N LYS A 271 -9.33 23.48 -7.65
CA LYS A 271 -9.44 23.56 -9.10
C LYS A 271 -8.54 22.50 -9.75
N PRO A 272 -8.98 21.84 -10.84
CA PRO A 272 -10.24 22.06 -11.55
C PRO A 272 -11.40 21.15 -11.08
N PHE A 273 -11.29 20.48 -9.94
CA PHE A 273 -12.23 19.46 -9.47
C PHE A 273 -13.47 20.06 -8.80
N THR A 274 -13.25 21.02 -7.93
CA THR A 274 -14.29 21.71 -7.16
C THR A 274 -14.14 23.23 -7.19
N GLU A 275 -15.26 23.91 -6.97
CA GLU A 275 -15.41 25.36 -7.15
C GLU A 275 -16.27 25.99 -6.03
N GLY A 276 -16.10 27.30 -5.84
CA GLY A 276 -16.86 28.07 -4.85
C GLY A 276 -16.51 27.74 -3.39
N ARG A 277 -17.04 28.50 -2.43
CA ARG A 277 -16.66 28.35 -1.00
C ARG A 277 -17.06 27.02 -0.37
N GLN A 278 -18.08 26.37 -0.91
CA GLN A 278 -18.57 25.08 -0.42
C GLN A 278 -17.81 23.87 -1.00
N GLY A 279 -16.87 24.09 -1.94
CA GLY A 279 -16.17 23.00 -2.61
C GLY A 279 -17.12 22.16 -3.48
N LYS A 280 -18.06 22.81 -4.19
CA LYS A 280 -19.01 22.12 -5.07
C LYS A 280 -18.28 21.49 -6.24
N VAL A 281 -18.71 20.30 -6.66
CA VAL A 281 -18.08 19.66 -7.82
C VAL A 281 -18.29 20.51 -9.06
N SER A 282 -17.23 20.70 -9.85
CA SER A 282 -17.30 21.49 -11.08
C SER A 282 -18.33 20.91 -12.03
N GLY A 283 -19.17 21.77 -12.61
CA GLY A 283 -20.23 21.36 -13.54
C GLY A 283 -19.72 20.63 -14.78
N LYS A 284 -18.42 20.71 -15.10
CA LYS A 284 -17.81 19.96 -16.20
C LYS A 284 -17.86 18.43 -16.02
N TYR A 285 -18.08 17.94 -14.79
CA TYR A 285 -18.20 16.51 -14.51
C TYR A 285 -19.63 15.98 -14.68
N THR A 286 -20.64 16.86 -14.63
CA THR A 286 -22.02 16.53 -14.96
C THR A 286 -22.13 16.17 -16.43
N LEU A 287 -22.81 15.07 -16.74
CA LEU A 287 -23.00 14.65 -18.12
C LEU A 287 -23.87 15.66 -18.87
N SER A 288 -23.52 15.94 -20.13
CA SER A 288 -24.44 16.65 -21.03
C SER A 288 -25.72 15.84 -21.24
N ASP A 289 -26.85 16.51 -21.43
CA ASP A 289 -28.15 15.87 -21.70
C ASP A 289 -28.08 14.85 -22.85
N HIS A 290 -27.36 15.18 -23.93
CA HIS A 290 -27.18 14.30 -25.07
C HIS A 290 -26.45 12.98 -24.70
N LEU A 291 -25.34 13.07 -23.95
CA LEU A 291 -24.61 11.89 -23.49
C LEU A 291 -25.43 11.07 -22.50
N TRP A 292 -26.18 11.73 -21.61
CA TRP A 292 -27.04 11.03 -20.67
C TRP A 292 -28.15 10.26 -21.38
N GLN A 293 -28.84 10.90 -22.32
CA GLN A 293 -29.86 10.25 -23.16
C GLN A 293 -29.27 9.06 -23.93
N TYR A 294 -28.09 9.24 -24.54
CA TYR A 294 -27.40 8.16 -25.25
C TYR A 294 -27.14 6.94 -24.35
N LEU A 295 -26.68 7.13 -23.11
CA LEU A 295 -26.43 6.05 -22.17
C LEU A 295 -27.73 5.34 -21.74
N GLN A 296 -28.81 6.09 -21.58
CA GLN A 296 -30.14 5.54 -21.30
C GLN A 296 -30.66 4.67 -22.45
N ASP A 297 -30.58 5.18 -23.68
CA ASP A 297 -31.00 4.45 -24.88
C ASP A 297 -30.14 3.19 -25.12
N TYR A 298 -28.83 3.29 -24.88
CA TYR A 298 -27.92 2.17 -24.98
C TYR A 298 -28.24 1.07 -23.96
N ALA A 299 -28.49 1.44 -22.70
CA ALA A 299 -28.88 0.50 -21.65
C ALA A 299 -30.21 -0.20 -21.99
N GLU A 300 -31.21 0.55 -22.47
CA GLU A 300 -32.51 0.01 -22.86
C GLU A 300 -32.40 -0.95 -24.06
N LYS A 301 -31.61 -0.58 -25.08
CA LYS A 301 -31.31 -1.45 -26.23
C LYS A 301 -30.70 -2.79 -25.81
N HIS A 302 -29.79 -2.79 -24.83
CA HIS A 302 -29.17 -4.02 -24.34
C HIS A 302 -30.10 -4.84 -23.44
N ARG A 303 -30.91 -4.17 -22.61
CA ARG A 303 -31.95 -4.82 -21.81
C ARG A 303 -32.94 -5.59 -22.69
N ARG A 304 -33.39 -5.00 -23.81
CA ARG A 304 -34.27 -5.65 -24.80
C ARG A 304 -33.65 -6.89 -25.44
N LYS A 305 -32.33 -7.00 -25.48
CA LYS A 305 -31.59 -8.16 -26.00
C LYS A 305 -31.34 -9.24 -24.93
N GLY A 306 -31.80 -9.04 -23.70
CA GLY A 306 -31.54 -9.95 -22.57
C GLY A 306 -30.16 -9.77 -21.95
N ASN A 307 -29.45 -8.67 -22.23
CA ASN A 307 -28.10 -8.43 -21.72
C ASN A 307 -28.10 -7.31 -20.66
N GLY A 308 -27.21 -7.40 -19.68
CA GLY A 308 -27.06 -6.40 -18.61
C GLY A 308 -26.11 -5.22 -18.90
N PHE A 309 -25.77 -4.96 -20.16
CA PHE A 309 -24.87 -3.84 -20.52
C PHE A 309 -25.59 -2.49 -20.38
N GLY A 310 -24.87 -1.46 -19.95
CA GLY A 310 -25.39 -0.12 -19.73
C GLY A 310 -24.48 0.70 -18.82
N PHE A 311 -25.04 1.70 -18.15
CA PHE A 311 -24.33 2.49 -17.15
C PHE A 311 -24.56 1.96 -15.73
N GLY A 312 -23.73 2.38 -14.77
CA GLY A 312 -23.93 2.22 -13.34
C GLY A 312 -24.25 3.58 -12.71
N LEU A 313 -25.38 3.68 -12.02
CA LEU A 313 -25.80 4.90 -11.31
C LEU A 313 -25.81 4.60 -9.82
N PHE A 314 -25.09 5.41 -9.04
CA PHE A 314 -24.81 5.16 -7.63
C PHE A 314 -25.12 6.38 -6.76
N GLY A 315 -25.50 6.13 -5.52
CA GLY A 315 -25.60 7.08 -4.41
C GLY A 315 -24.49 6.88 -3.37
N PRO A 316 -24.51 7.67 -2.27
CA PRO A 316 -23.47 7.64 -1.24
C PRO A 316 -23.40 6.31 -0.47
N ASP A 317 -24.51 5.58 -0.35
CA ASP A 317 -24.56 4.33 0.42
C ASP A 317 -24.15 3.08 -0.39
N ASP A 318 -23.82 3.27 -1.67
CA ASP A 318 -23.51 2.17 -2.58
C ASP A 318 -22.03 1.78 -2.61
N ILE A 319 -21.75 0.63 -3.21
CA ILE A 319 -20.43 0.16 -3.62
C ILE A 319 -20.36 0.22 -5.16
N ALA A 320 -19.37 0.92 -5.69
CA ALA A 320 -19.23 1.08 -7.14
C ALA A 320 -18.83 -0.22 -7.87
N ARG A 321 -19.12 -0.26 -9.17
CA ARG A 321 -18.46 -1.18 -10.11
C ARG A 321 -16.96 -0.88 -10.23
N THR A 322 -16.23 -1.77 -10.90
CA THR A 322 -14.80 -1.56 -11.16
C THR A 322 -14.57 -0.31 -12.02
N LEU A 323 -13.68 0.57 -11.55
CA LEU A 323 -13.11 1.66 -12.35
C LEU A 323 -12.27 1.07 -13.49
N SER A 324 -12.83 1.09 -14.70
CA SER A 324 -12.30 0.37 -15.85
C SER A 324 -11.35 1.22 -16.69
N ALA A 325 -10.49 0.57 -17.49
CA ALA A 325 -9.60 1.26 -18.43
C ALA A 325 -10.33 2.08 -19.52
N ARG A 326 -11.67 1.95 -19.63
CA ARG A 326 -12.52 2.73 -20.54
C ARG A 326 -13.20 3.92 -19.87
N TYR A 327 -13.08 4.07 -18.56
CA TYR A 327 -13.76 5.12 -17.78
C TYR A 327 -13.51 6.53 -18.33
N TYR A 328 -12.31 6.79 -18.86
CA TYR A 328 -11.95 8.08 -19.45
C TYR A 328 -12.84 8.50 -20.64
N LYS A 329 -13.57 7.57 -21.28
CA LYS A 329 -14.41 7.84 -22.45
C LYS A 329 -15.70 8.55 -22.07
N ASP A 330 -16.51 7.92 -21.22
CA ASP A 330 -17.86 8.39 -20.86
C ASP A 330 -18.18 8.23 -19.37
N GLY A 331 -17.33 7.54 -18.59
CA GLY A 331 -17.53 7.27 -17.17
C GLY A 331 -18.72 6.37 -16.86
N SER A 332 -19.28 5.70 -17.87
CA SER A 332 -20.55 4.97 -17.77
C SER A 332 -20.56 3.88 -16.68
N GLU A 333 -19.41 3.32 -16.31
CA GLU A 333 -19.34 2.29 -15.28
C GLU A 333 -19.68 2.81 -13.88
N ILE A 334 -19.42 4.09 -13.60
CA ILE A 334 -19.61 4.73 -12.29
C ILE A 334 -20.06 6.18 -12.48
N LEU A 335 -21.38 6.38 -12.46
CA LEU A 335 -22.03 7.68 -12.43
C LEU A 335 -22.65 7.95 -11.06
N ILE A 336 -22.49 9.17 -10.57
CA ILE A 336 -23.04 9.61 -9.28
C ILE A 336 -24.34 10.37 -9.52
N LYS A 337 -25.40 9.94 -8.82
CA LYS A 337 -26.70 10.61 -8.85
C LYS A 337 -26.58 11.99 -8.22
N GLN A 338 -27.18 12.98 -8.86
CA GLN A 338 -27.29 14.35 -8.35
C GLN A 338 -28.76 14.71 -8.10
N GLU A 339 -29.01 15.60 -7.15
CA GLU A 339 -30.34 16.20 -6.97
C GLU A 339 -30.54 17.34 -7.97
N GLY A 340 -31.68 17.37 -8.65
CA GLY A 340 -32.07 18.46 -9.56
C GLY A 340 -31.22 18.62 -10.82
N SER A 341 -30.31 17.69 -11.13
CA SER A 341 -29.44 17.72 -12.32
C SER A 341 -29.17 16.30 -12.85
N GLY A 342 -28.63 16.23 -14.08
CA GLY A 342 -28.16 14.96 -14.65
C GLY A 342 -27.05 14.32 -13.80
N PRO A 343 -26.78 13.02 -13.96
CA PRO A 343 -25.70 12.38 -13.21
C PRO A 343 -24.33 12.92 -13.62
N ARG A 344 -23.34 12.77 -12.74
CA ARG A 344 -21.94 13.14 -13.02
C ARG A 344 -20.99 11.96 -12.98
N ARG A 345 -19.83 12.14 -13.62
CA ARG A 345 -18.67 11.28 -13.40
C ARG A 345 -18.01 11.60 -12.06
N LEU A 346 -17.15 10.70 -11.61
CA LEU A 346 -16.22 10.95 -10.52
C LEU A 346 -15.16 11.97 -10.97
N THR A 347 -14.71 12.83 -10.06
CA THR A 347 -13.52 13.66 -10.28
C THR A 347 -12.25 12.79 -10.19
N PRO A 348 -11.11 13.20 -10.78
CA PRO A 348 -9.84 12.52 -10.56
C PRO A 348 -9.46 12.37 -9.07
N ARG A 349 -9.79 13.36 -8.23
CA ARG A 349 -9.60 13.31 -6.77
C ARG A 349 -10.44 12.21 -6.13
N GLU A 350 -11.72 12.10 -6.49
CA GLU A 350 -12.59 11.02 -6.03
C GLU A 350 -12.11 9.65 -6.53
N CYS A 351 -11.53 9.57 -7.74
CA CYS A 351 -10.87 8.34 -8.23
C CYS A 351 -9.63 7.96 -7.39
N ALA A 352 -8.81 8.92 -6.97
CA ALA A 352 -7.66 8.66 -6.10
C ALA A 352 -8.11 8.03 -4.77
N ARG A 353 -9.16 8.60 -4.15
CA ARG A 353 -9.79 8.08 -2.92
C ARG A 353 -10.42 6.70 -3.15
N LEU A 354 -11.17 6.52 -4.24
CA LEU A 354 -11.79 5.25 -4.61
C LEU A 354 -10.76 4.13 -4.81
N MET A 355 -9.56 4.48 -5.25
CA MET A 355 -8.45 3.55 -5.43
C MET A 355 -7.58 3.37 -4.19
N GLY A 356 -7.81 4.16 -3.12
CA GLY A 356 -7.05 4.07 -1.87
C GLY A 356 -5.68 4.77 -1.90
N PHE A 357 -5.44 5.68 -2.85
CA PHE A 357 -4.22 6.50 -2.90
C PHE A 357 -4.27 7.68 -1.93
N GLU A 358 -5.47 8.11 -1.56
CA GLU A 358 -5.72 9.18 -0.60
C GLU A 358 -6.69 8.69 0.48
N THR A 359 -6.22 8.65 1.72
CA THR A 359 -7.01 8.46 2.94
C THR A 359 -6.89 9.71 3.82
N PRO A 360 -7.72 9.84 4.88
CA PRO A 360 -7.54 10.91 5.85
C PRO A 360 -6.12 10.96 6.47
N ASP A 361 -5.43 9.81 6.54
CA ASP A 361 -4.14 9.66 7.21
C ASP A 361 -2.93 9.67 6.27
N SER A 362 -3.11 9.43 4.96
CA SER A 362 -2.00 9.22 4.00
C SER A 362 -1.46 10.50 3.36
N GLY A 363 -1.94 11.68 3.77
CA GLY A 363 -1.67 12.93 3.07
C GLY A 363 -2.34 13.01 1.69
N ARG A 364 -2.17 14.15 1.01
CA ARG A 364 -2.83 14.43 -0.26
C ARG A 364 -2.06 13.85 -1.45
N PHE A 365 -2.76 13.11 -2.32
CA PHE A 365 -2.16 12.57 -3.55
C PHE A 365 -2.09 13.65 -4.65
N HIS A 366 -0.95 13.84 -5.28
CA HIS A 366 -0.74 14.84 -6.32
C HIS A 366 -1.17 14.29 -7.70
N ILE A 367 -1.93 15.08 -8.46
CA ILE A 367 -2.44 14.70 -9.79
C ILE A 367 -1.96 15.76 -10.81
N PRO A 368 -0.74 15.61 -11.36
CA PRO A 368 -0.15 16.62 -12.25
C PRO A 368 -0.64 16.52 -13.71
N VAL A 369 -1.37 15.46 -14.04
CA VAL A 369 -1.81 15.15 -15.40
C VAL A 369 -3.26 15.56 -15.66
N SER A 370 -3.67 15.56 -16.93
CA SER A 370 -5.07 15.85 -17.30
C SER A 370 -6.05 14.80 -16.78
N ASP A 371 -7.33 15.17 -16.63
CA ASP A 371 -8.42 14.27 -16.19
C ASP A 371 -8.40 12.95 -16.98
N THR A 372 -8.24 13.00 -18.31
CA THR A 372 -8.18 11.81 -19.16
C THR A 372 -7.03 10.87 -18.80
N GLN A 373 -5.85 11.41 -18.50
CA GLN A 373 -4.70 10.59 -18.09
C GLN A 373 -4.88 10.06 -16.67
N ALA A 374 -5.37 10.89 -15.74
CA ALA A 374 -5.66 10.47 -14.38
C ALA A 374 -6.64 9.29 -14.34
N TYR A 375 -7.74 9.35 -15.12
CA TYR A 375 -8.67 8.22 -15.23
C TYR A 375 -8.01 6.94 -15.76
N LYS A 376 -7.12 7.04 -16.75
CA LYS A 376 -6.36 5.88 -17.25
C LYS A 376 -5.43 5.31 -16.19
N GLN A 377 -4.72 6.16 -15.46
CA GLN A 377 -3.80 5.78 -14.39
C GLN A 377 -4.55 5.05 -13.26
N PHE A 378 -5.55 5.68 -12.67
CA PHE A 378 -6.34 5.09 -11.57
C PHE A 378 -7.03 3.79 -11.99
N SER A 379 -7.56 3.70 -13.20
CA SER A 379 -8.21 2.47 -13.65
C SER A 379 -7.29 1.24 -13.73
N ARG A 380 -5.98 1.46 -13.89
CA ARG A 380 -4.95 0.41 -14.05
C ARG A 380 -4.18 0.14 -12.76
N ALA A 381 -4.19 1.07 -11.82
CA ALA A 381 -3.47 0.93 -10.56
C ALA A 381 -3.98 -0.21 -9.67
N SER A 382 -3.08 -0.77 -8.87
CA SER A 382 -3.41 -1.64 -7.73
C SER A 382 -4.03 -0.81 -6.58
N ILE A 383 -4.62 -1.47 -5.59
CA ILE A 383 -5.27 -0.81 -4.45
C ILE A 383 -4.28 -0.75 -3.28
N PRO A 384 -3.70 0.41 -2.93
CA PRO A 384 -2.62 0.48 -1.93
C PRO A 384 -2.98 -0.11 -0.58
N LEU A 385 -4.19 0.15 -0.05
CA LEU A 385 -4.63 -0.36 1.25
C LEU A 385 -4.72 -1.90 1.32
N LEU A 386 -5.14 -2.51 0.21
CA LEU A 386 -5.14 -3.97 0.07
C LEU A 386 -3.71 -4.50 -0.01
N VAL A 387 -2.85 -3.85 -0.81
CA VAL A 387 -1.45 -4.22 -0.95
C VAL A 387 -0.71 -4.08 0.38
N GLU A 388 -0.98 -3.03 1.17
CA GLU A 388 -0.43 -2.83 2.50
C GLU A 388 -0.79 -3.97 3.44
N THR A 389 -2.03 -4.45 3.39
CA THR A 389 -2.48 -5.61 4.18
C THR A 389 -1.68 -6.86 3.80
N ILE A 390 -1.45 -7.08 2.50
CA ILE A 390 -0.61 -8.18 2.00
C ILE A 390 0.85 -7.98 2.42
N ALA A 391 1.40 -6.78 2.28
CA ALA A 391 2.78 -6.46 2.59
C ALA A 391 3.10 -6.65 4.08
N LYS A 392 2.19 -6.21 4.97
CA LYS A 392 2.29 -6.46 6.42
C LYS A 392 2.34 -7.95 6.73
N PHE A 393 1.50 -8.74 6.07
CA PHE A 393 1.48 -10.18 6.25
C PHE A 393 2.74 -10.86 5.66
N MET A 394 3.21 -10.43 4.50
CA MET A 394 4.45 -10.94 3.90
C MET A 394 5.69 -10.57 4.71
N LYS A 395 5.70 -9.43 5.41
CA LYS A 395 6.87 -8.92 6.15
C LYS A 395 7.46 -9.96 7.11
N SER A 396 6.62 -10.70 7.84
CA SER A 396 7.06 -11.75 8.77
C SER A 396 7.77 -12.94 8.11
N PHE A 397 7.65 -13.07 6.79
CA PHE A 397 8.31 -14.12 6.00
C PHE A 397 9.50 -13.58 5.18
N ILE A 398 9.61 -12.26 5.04
CA ILE A 398 10.69 -11.57 4.30
C ILE A 398 11.84 -11.22 5.22
N VAL A 399 11.51 -10.58 6.34
CA VAL A 399 12.46 -10.23 7.38
C VAL A 399 12.65 -11.49 8.20
N GLU A 400 13.88 -11.98 8.26
CA GLU A 400 14.24 -12.97 9.27
C GLU A 400 14.11 -12.25 10.62
N THR A 401 12.93 -12.30 11.24
CA THR A 401 12.88 -12.23 12.69
C THR A 401 13.78 -13.35 13.16
N GLU A 402 14.75 -13.06 14.02
CA GLU A 402 15.59 -14.08 14.63
C GLU A 402 14.68 -15.23 15.08
N LYS A 403 14.66 -16.31 14.30
CA LYS A 403 13.94 -17.52 14.66
C LYS A 403 14.65 -18.03 15.90
N GLY A 404 14.11 -17.71 17.07
CA GLY A 404 14.49 -18.33 18.32
C GLY A 404 14.91 -17.43 19.47
N MET A 405 14.51 -16.16 19.55
CA MET A 405 14.73 -15.42 20.81
C MET A 405 13.40 -14.93 21.34
N ASN A 406 12.75 -15.80 22.10
CA ASN A 406 11.69 -15.37 22.99
C ASN A 406 12.32 -14.60 24.15
N THR A 407 11.52 -13.77 24.79
CA THR A 407 11.98 -13.02 25.97
C THR A 407 11.22 -13.50 27.18
N GLU A 408 11.95 -14.06 28.14
CA GLU A 408 11.46 -14.25 29.50
C GLU A 408 11.39 -12.87 30.17
N LEU A 409 10.18 -12.44 30.48
CA LEU A 409 9.90 -11.21 31.19
C LEU A 409 9.60 -11.56 32.65
N THR A 410 10.45 -11.12 33.58
CA THR A 410 10.25 -11.30 35.01
C THR A 410 9.69 -10.03 35.64
N TYR A 411 8.62 -10.19 36.40
CA TYR A 411 7.98 -9.11 37.15
C TYR A 411 7.66 -9.57 38.57
N LEU A 412 7.59 -8.63 39.51
CA LEU A 412 7.31 -8.91 40.91
C LEU A 412 6.16 -8.11 41.48
N TYR A 413 5.50 -8.68 42.48
CA TYR A 413 4.51 -8.05 43.34
C TYR A 413 5.11 -7.86 44.75
N ARG A 414 4.83 -6.72 45.39
CA ARG A 414 5.20 -6.42 46.77
C ARG A 414 3.94 -6.27 47.62
N ASP A 415 3.82 -7.05 48.69
CA ASP A 415 2.74 -6.90 49.68
C ASP A 415 3.09 -5.88 50.79
N ALA A 416 2.12 -5.56 51.64
CA ALA A 416 2.29 -4.63 52.76
C ALA A 416 3.38 -5.06 53.77
N SER A 417 3.79 -6.33 53.75
CA SER A 417 4.84 -6.90 54.60
C SER A 417 6.22 -6.95 53.93
N ASN A 418 6.38 -6.32 52.76
CA ASN A 418 7.58 -6.36 51.91
C ASN A 418 7.96 -7.75 51.37
N TYR A 419 7.06 -8.74 51.38
CA TYR A 419 7.32 -10.01 50.69
C TYR A 419 7.24 -9.78 49.17
N LYS A 420 8.13 -10.47 48.44
CA LYS A 420 8.22 -10.38 46.97
C LYS A 420 7.73 -11.67 46.34
N PHE A 421 6.72 -11.58 45.49
CA PHE A 421 6.27 -12.69 44.66
C PHE A 421 6.72 -12.46 43.21
N PHE A 422 7.51 -13.38 42.68
CA PHE A 422 8.04 -13.30 41.32
C PHE A 422 7.21 -14.13 40.35
N CYS A 423 7.06 -13.63 39.13
CA CYS A 423 6.49 -14.36 38.01
C CYS A 423 7.33 -14.12 36.75
N SER A 424 7.37 -15.11 35.87
CA SER A 424 7.88 -14.95 34.53
C SER A 424 6.86 -15.37 33.48
N VAL A 425 6.83 -14.62 32.39
CA VAL A 425 6.12 -14.97 31.15
C VAL A 425 7.11 -14.99 29.99
N ILE A 426 6.76 -15.71 28.93
CA ILE A 426 7.62 -15.87 27.78
C ILE A 426 6.92 -15.23 26.57
N LEU A 427 7.46 -14.08 26.15
CA LEU A 427 6.99 -13.31 25.01
C LEU A 427 7.61 -13.85 23.73
N SER A 428 6.83 -13.90 22.64
CA SER A 428 7.38 -14.20 21.33
C SER A 428 8.08 -12.97 20.72
N GLY A 429 9.40 -13.05 20.55
CA GLY A 429 10.26 -11.96 20.07
C GLY A 429 11.25 -11.41 21.10
N ASP A 430 12.17 -10.56 20.64
CA ASP A 430 13.20 -9.91 21.48
C ASP A 430 12.68 -8.56 22.03
N ILE A 431 12.80 -8.37 23.34
CA ILE A 431 12.57 -7.08 23.99
C ILE A 431 13.61 -6.87 25.08
N ARG A 432 14.32 -5.74 25.04
CA ARG A 432 15.18 -5.32 26.14
C ARG A 432 14.41 -4.41 27.10
N ILE A 433 14.72 -4.48 28.40
CA ILE A 433 14.23 -3.50 29.37
C ILE A 433 14.47 -2.06 28.92
N SER A 434 15.61 -1.77 28.28
CA SER A 434 15.92 -0.43 27.77
C SER A 434 14.94 0.08 26.71
N GLU A 435 14.19 -0.81 26.07
CA GLU A 435 13.14 -0.42 25.12
C GLU A 435 11.82 -0.09 25.84
N LEU A 436 11.68 -0.53 27.09
CA LEU A 436 10.58 -0.20 27.99
C LEU A 436 10.94 0.94 28.96
N SER A 437 12.22 1.27 29.13
CA SER A 437 12.69 2.28 30.09
C SER A 437 12.27 3.71 29.75
N ASN A 438 11.79 3.97 28.54
CA ASN A 438 11.13 5.23 28.18
C ASN A 438 9.70 5.33 28.75
N TYR A 439 9.16 4.22 29.26
CA TYR A 439 7.79 4.09 29.75
C TYR A 439 7.71 3.60 31.22
N LEU A 440 8.82 3.10 31.77
CA LEU A 440 9.01 2.67 33.15
C LEU A 440 10.33 3.24 33.68
N HIS A 441 10.27 4.12 34.67
CA HIS A 441 11.44 4.48 35.47
C HIS A 441 11.69 3.46 36.59
N GLU A 442 12.87 3.49 37.19
CA GLU A 442 13.18 2.64 38.35
C GLU A 442 12.25 3.01 39.52
N GLY A 443 11.40 2.06 39.93
CA GLY A 443 10.34 2.29 40.90
C GLY A 443 8.94 2.55 40.31
N ASP A 444 8.78 2.54 38.99
CA ASP A 444 7.46 2.61 38.35
C ASP A 444 6.71 1.27 38.49
N TYR A 445 5.39 1.38 38.53
CA TYR A 445 4.47 0.32 38.86
C TYR A 445 3.40 0.12 37.77
N PHE A 446 3.02 -1.13 37.46
CA PHE A 446 1.97 -1.44 36.48
C PHE A 446 0.98 -2.50 37.00
N ILE A 447 -0.22 -2.55 36.40
CA ILE A 447 -1.22 -3.59 36.67
C ILE A 447 -1.10 -4.67 35.58
N PRO A 448 -0.71 -5.93 35.91
CA PRO A 448 -0.50 -7.00 34.95
C PRO A 448 -1.66 -7.19 33.97
N GLU A 449 -2.90 -7.24 34.45
CA GLU A 449 -4.08 -7.53 33.64
C GLU A 449 -4.34 -6.45 32.58
N ARG A 450 -3.91 -5.20 32.84
CA ARG A 450 -4.06 -4.08 31.89
C ARG A 450 -3.11 -4.18 30.70
N VAL A 451 -1.99 -4.87 30.89
CA VAL A 451 -1.02 -5.22 29.85
C VAL A 451 -1.12 -6.70 29.45
N GLY A 452 -2.23 -7.34 29.82
CA GLY A 452 -2.60 -8.71 29.50
C GLY A 452 -1.93 -9.79 30.35
N LEU A 453 -1.00 -9.43 31.24
CA LEU A 453 -0.25 -10.34 32.09
C LEU A 453 -1.13 -10.91 33.23
N LYS A 454 -0.72 -12.06 33.77
CA LYS A 454 -1.43 -12.70 34.88
C LYS A 454 -1.19 -11.93 36.18
N SER A 455 -2.28 -11.60 36.88
CA SER A 455 -2.23 -11.03 38.23
C SER A 455 -1.56 -11.96 39.23
N LEU A 456 -0.74 -11.40 40.12
CA LEU A 456 -0.16 -12.14 41.25
C LEU A 456 -0.88 -11.85 42.57
N VAL A 457 -2.00 -11.11 42.55
CA VAL A 457 -2.73 -10.74 43.76
C VAL A 457 -3.21 -12.01 44.49
N PRO A 458 -2.76 -12.26 45.74
CA PRO A 458 -3.24 -13.39 46.53
C PRO A 458 -4.74 -13.25 46.84
N VAL A 459 -5.44 -14.38 47.00
CA VAL A 459 -6.91 -14.41 47.25
C VAL A 459 -7.31 -13.69 48.56
N ALA A 460 -6.37 -13.52 49.50
CA ALA A 460 -6.54 -12.70 50.70
C ALA A 460 -5.67 -11.45 50.55
N THR A 461 -6.29 -10.31 50.25
CA THR A 461 -5.65 -8.99 50.26
C THR A 461 -5.94 -8.30 51.58
N ASN A 462 -4.92 -7.71 52.21
CA ASN A 462 -5.12 -6.74 53.27
C ASN A 462 -5.48 -5.37 52.66
N GLU A 463 -6.15 -4.49 53.41
CA GLU A 463 -6.49 -3.13 52.94
C GLU A 463 -5.25 -2.30 52.54
N ASP A 464 -4.07 -2.67 53.02
CA ASP A 464 -2.79 -2.00 52.76
C ASP A 464 -1.98 -2.61 51.59
N ASP A 465 -2.48 -3.65 50.92
CA ASP A 465 -1.77 -4.30 49.81
C ASP A 465 -1.84 -3.47 48.51
N HIS A 466 -0.67 -3.19 47.93
CA HIS A 466 -0.55 -2.44 46.68
C HIS A 466 -0.75 -3.35 45.46
N ILE A 467 -1.80 -3.14 44.67
CA ILE A 467 -2.11 -3.92 43.44
C ILE A 467 -1.06 -3.86 42.31
N TRP A 468 0.06 -3.18 42.54
CA TRP A 468 0.99 -2.80 41.50
C TRP A 468 2.24 -3.68 41.44
N HIS A 469 2.73 -3.89 40.22
CA HIS A 469 3.84 -4.80 39.92
C HIS A 469 5.00 -4.04 39.29
N GLU A 470 6.22 -4.51 39.55
CA GLU A 470 7.47 -3.93 39.07
C GLU A 470 8.11 -4.86 38.03
N LEU A 471 8.57 -4.30 36.92
CA LEU A 471 9.33 -5.04 35.91
C LEU A 471 10.78 -5.17 36.35
N VAL A 472 11.30 -6.40 36.40
CA VAL A 472 12.60 -6.69 37.03
C VAL A 472 13.68 -6.97 35.98
N SER A 473 13.40 -7.87 35.04
CA SER A 473 14.37 -8.34 34.05
C SER A 473 13.71 -8.79 32.76
N THR A 474 14.44 -8.64 31.66
CA THR A 474 14.20 -9.35 30.40
C THR A 474 15.37 -10.25 30.12
N LYS A 475 15.14 -11.53 29.87
CA LYS A 475 16.17 -12.51 29.56
C LYS A 475 15.81 -13.23 28.27
N LYS A 476 16.78 -13.33 27.36
CA LYS A 476 16.65 -14.12 26.12
C LYS A 476 16.49 -15.61 26.46
N THR A 477 15.53 -16.26 25.83
CA THR A 477 15.22 -17.68 26.08
C THR A 477 14.76 -18.41 24.80
N ASP A 478 15.12 -19.69 24.72
CA ASP A 478 14.67 -20.63 23.68
C ASP A 478 13.36 -21.33 24.06
N GLU A 479 12.85 -21.09 25.27
CA GLU A 479 11.61 -21.68 25.75
C GLU A 479 10.41 -21.19 24.94
N GLN A 480 9.41 -22.05 24.74
CA GLN A 480 8.24 -21.74 23.93
C GLN A 480 7.43 -20.58 24.54
N ALA A 481 7.10 -19.58 23.71
CA ALA A 481 6.25 -18.47 24.13
C ALA A 481 4.91 -18.99 24.66
N ASN A 482 4.53 -18.51 25.85
CA ASN A 482 3.29 -18.85 26.54
C ASN A 482 2.39 -17.61 26.70
N PHE A 483 2.73 -16.51 26.01
CA PHE A 483 2.09 -15.22 26.09
C PHE A 483 2.04 -14.51 24.71
N LEU A 484 1.46 -13.30 24.66
CA LEU A 484 1.34 -12.45 23.47
C LEU A 484 2.71 -12.11 22.83
N PRO A 485 2.75 -11.82 21.51
CA PRO A 485 3.95 -11.31 20.85
C PRO A 485 4.47 -10.00 21.46
N VAL A 486 5.78 -9.78 21.40
CA VAL A 486 6.45 -8.57 21.93
C VAL A 486 5.80 -7.28 21.43
N ASP A 487 5.45 -7.20 20.15
CA ASP A 487 4.84 -5.99 19.57
C ASP A 487 3.47 -5.69 20.18
N ALA A 488 2.63 -6.72 20.35
CA ALA A 488 1.33 -6.58 20.99
C ALA A 488 1.46 -6.19 22.47
N PHE A 489 2.43 -6.76 23.19
CA PHE A 489 2.75 -6.37 24.55
C PHE A 489 3.20 -4.91 24.63
N LYS A 490 4.12 -4.46 23.76
CA LYS A 490 4.59 -3.07 23.68
C LYS A 490 3.44 -2.09 23.41
N ASP A 491 2.58 -2.40 22.44
CA ASP A 491 1.43 -1.56 22.10
C ASP A 491 0.46 -1.40 23.28
N MET A 492 0.15 -2.50 23.97
CA MET A 492 -0.66 -2.47 25.18
C MET A 492 0.02 -1.65 26.29
N PHE A 493 1.32 -1.84 26.48
CA PHE A 493 2.10 -1.15 27.50
C PHE A 493 2.10 0.37 27.29
N VAL A 494 2.41 0.83 26.08
CA VAL A 494 2.41 2.26 25.71
C VAL A 494 1.01 2.88 25.84
N LYS A 495 -0.03 2.14 25.44
CA LYS A 495 -1.41 2.57 25.57
C LYS A 495 -1.81 2.78 27.03
N GLN A 496 -1.43 1.88 27.93
CA GLN A 496 -1.74 2.00 29.36
C GLN A 496 -0.92 3.11 30.05
N LYS A 497 0.34 3.34 29.65
CA LYS A 497 1.13 4.49 30.10
C LYS A 497 0.45 5.81 29.73
N SER A 498 0.02 5.94 28.48
CA SER A 498 -0.69 7.13 27.97
C SER A 498 -2.04 7.36 28.68
N ALA A 499 -2.67 6.29 29.18
CA ALA A 499 -3.91 6.34 29.93
C ALA A 499 -3.72 6.56 31.45
N GLY A 500 -2.48 6.73 31.93
CA GLY A 500 -2.18 7.03 33.33
C GLY A 500 -2.20 5.82 34.27
N TRP A 501 -2.14 4.59 33.74
CA TRP A 501 -2.18 3.35 34.53
C TRP A 501 -0.79 2.75 34.81
N ILE A 502 0.27 3.48 34.46
CA ILE A 502 1.67 3.12 34.69
C ILE A 502 2.39 4.39 35.17
N PHE A 503 2.97 4.40 36.37
CA PHE A 503 3.51 5.61 37.00
C PHE A 503 4.59 5.29 38.02
#